data_AF-A0A951NKM9-F1
#
_entry.id   AF-A0A951NKM9-F1
#
_cell.length_a   1.000
_cell.length_b   1.000
_cell.length_c   1.000
_cell.angle_alpha   90.00
_cell.angle_beta   90.00
_cell.angle_gamma   90.00
#
_symmetry.space_group_name_H-M   'P 1'
#
loop_
_entity.id
_entity.type
_entity.pdbx_description
1 polymer ?
#
loop_
_entity_poly.entity_id
_entity_poly.type
_entity_poly.pdbx_seq_one_letter_code
_entity_poly.pdbx_strand_id
1 'polypeptide(L)'
;YEVAKVDMALQGESRGALHYTLPRRFPPGAYRLEVSADGEPWASPDFRIAPPLEDAVVTDPAGLMPLEPGTVWTYAFSQEAGAGAQLDLPESLQGPDGIYRATATLSIAGLEDPGAHLVLRRDGQVQSEEWLRANENGLVSTRVREDGTLTTLDPPRPFFPMPSDLPRQWRYAAGDGSFTLEYRMWGPVPVEGPAGHEPGYVVLVRHEGPAVTTAERHFIPGIGMVREIIILGLNGRMLSRQEMALRSVTRGGGVPSGGGQPR
;
A
#
# COMPACT_ATOMS: atom_id res chain seq x y z
N TYR A 1 -32.45 -2.46 11.36
CA TYR A 1 -32.78 -2.44 9.93
C TYR A 1 -31.76 -3.34 9.25
N GLU A 2 -32.20 -4.42 8.59
CA GLU A 2 -31.31 -5.28 7.82
C GLU A 2 -31.00 -4.58 6.49
N VAL A 3 -29.71 -4.30 6.24
CA VAL A 3 -29.27 -3.60 5.02
C VAL A 3 -28.97 -4.58 3.89
N ALA A 4 -28.61 -5.82 4.23
CA ALA A 4 -28.34 -6.92 3.30
C ALA A 4 -28.34 -8.26 4.03
N LYS A 5 -28.59 -9.34 3.27
CA LYS A 5 -28.39 -10.73 3.68
C LYS A 5 -27.77 -11.52 2.52
N VAL A 6 -26.83 -12.41 2.86
CA VAL A 6 -26.24 -13.37 1.91
C VAL A 6 -26.03 -14.70 2.62
N ASP A 7 -26.32 -15.78 1.91
CA ASP A 7 -26.08 -17.15 2.36
C ASP A 7 -24.94 -17.78 1.53
N MET A 8 -24.06 -18.56 2.19
CA MET A 8 -22.97 -19.28 1.54
C MET A 8 -22.99 -20.75 1.99
N ALA A 9 -23.04 -21.67 1.04
CA ALA A 9 -22.90 -23.09 1.32
C ALA A 9 -21.42 -23.51 1.23
N LEU A 10 -20.89 -24.12 2.30
CA LEU A 10 -19.48 -24.54 2.37
C LEU A 10 -19.18 -25.89 1.68
N GLN A 11 -20.20 -26.66 1.27
CA GLN A 11 -20.05 -27.91 0.51
C GLN A 11 -18.96 -28.90 1.01
N GLY A 12 -18.78 -29.01 2.34
CA GLY A 12 -17.78 -29.89 2.95
C GLY A 12 -16.42 -29.24 3.23
N GLU A 13 -16.22 -27.98 2.83
CA GLU A 13 -15.06 -27.18 3.19
C GLU A 13 -15.16 -26.66 4.62
N SER A 14 -14.00 -26.55 5.27
CA SER A 14 -13.90 -25.98 6.63
C SER A 14 -13.76 -24.45 6.64
N ARG A 15 -13.66 -23.83 5.46
CA ARG A 15 -13.42 -22.39 5.27
C ARG A 15 -14.15 -21.90 4.02
N GLY A 16 -14.62 -20.66 4.07
CA GLY A 16 -15.18 -19.97 2.92
C GLY A 16 -14.93 -18.47 3.00
N ALA A 17 -14.90 -17.82 1.85
CA ALA A 17 -14.78 -16.38 1.75
C ALA A 17 -16.04 -15.82 1.10
N LEU A 18 -16.77 -14.99 1.84
CA LEU A 18 -17.96 -14.33 1.33
C LEU A 18 -17.59 -12.93 0.80
N HIS A 19 -17.93 -12.67 -0.46
CA HIS A 19 -17.83 -11.33 -1.02
C HIS A 19 -19.22 -10.75 -1.25
N TYR A 20 -19.46 -9.55 -0.73
CA TYR A 20 -20.72 -8.85 -0.93
C TYR A 20 -20.47 -7.39 -1.27
N THR A 21 -21.14 -6.91 -2.31
CA THR A 21 -21.14 -5.51 -2.73
C THR A 21 -22.57 -5.00 -2.69
N LEU A 22 -22.81 -3.92 -1.94
CA LEU A 22 -24.14 -3.32 -1.88
C LEU A 22 -24.49 -2.61 -3.21
N PRO A 23 -25.78 -2.56 -3.59
CA PRO A 23 -26.25 -1.79 -4.74
C PRO A 23 -26.07 -0.28 -4.58
N ARG A 24 -25.96 0.20 -3.34
CA ARG A 24 -25.77 1.62 -2.97
C ARG A 24 -24.74 1.72 -1.85
N ARG A 25 -24.02 2.84 -1.80
CA ARG A 25 -23.05 3.10 -0.71
C ARG A 25 -23.77 3.09 0.63
N PHE A 26 -23.12 2.51 1.66
CA PHE A 26 -23.59 2.67 3.02
C PHE A 26 -23.61 4.17 3.39
N PRO A 27 -24.69 4.68 3.98
CA PRO A 27 -24.66 5.97 4.65
C PRO A 27 -23.59 6.00 5.75
N PRO A 28 -23.07 7.16 6.14
CA PRO A 28 -22.24 7.28 7.33
C PRO A 28 -23.02 6.83 8.58
N GLY A 29 -22.40 6.02 9.45
CA GLY A 29 -23.09 5.45 10.60
C GLY A 29 -22.39 4.25 11.22
N ALA A 30 -22.91 3.77 12.35
CA ALA A 30 -22.49 2.52 12.97
C ALA A 30 -23.30 1.36 12.40
N TYR A 31 -22.61 0.24 12.17
CA TYR A 31 -23.14 -0.97 11.57
C TYR A 31 -22.63 -2.18 12.35
N ARG A 32 -23.36 -3.28 12.20
CA ARG A 32 -22.99 -4.59 12.71
C ARG A 32 -23.10 -5.59 11.58
N LEU A 33 -22.09 -6.43 11.42
CA LEU A 33 -22.17 -7.61 10.58
C LEU A 33 -22.58 -8.77 11.47
N GLU A 34 -23.74 -9.37 11.27
CA GLU A 34 -24.15 -10.58 11.99
C GLU A 34 -23.87 -11.79 11.11
N VAL A 35 -23.06 -12.73 11.61
CA VAL A 35 -22.70 -13.95 10.90
C VAL A 35 -23.23 -15.14 11.68
N SER A 36 -23.99 -16.00 11.02
CA SER A 36 -24.51 -17.26 11.55
C SER A 36 -24.03 -18.45 10.72
N ALA A 37 -23.78 -19.59 11.35
CA ALA A 37 -23.48 -20.86 10.71
C ALA A 37 -24.53 -21.89 11.12
N ASP A 38 -25.16 -22.54 10.14
CA ASP A 38 -26.23 -23.53 10.36
C ASP A 38 -27.40 -23.02 11.25
N GLY A 39 -27.68 -21.72 11.16
CA GLY A 39 -28.73 -21.05 11.95
C GLY A 39 -28.29 -20.56 13.33
N GLU A 40 -27.07 -20.90 13.77
CA GLU A 40 -26.52 -20.47 15.06
C GLU A 40 -25.62 -19.24 14.89
N PRO A 41 -25.70 -18.23 15.80
CA PRO A 41 -24.79 -17.09 15.77
C PRO A 41 -23.33 -17.52 15.88
N TRP A 42 -22.49 -17.01 15.00
CA TRP A 42 -21.06 -17.33 14.96
C TRP A 42 -20.17 -16.13 15.30
N ALA A 43 -20.40 -14.97 14.68
CA ALA A 43 -19.63 -13.75 14.94
C ALA A 43 -20.49 -12.49 14.72
N SER A 44 -20.15 -11.39 15.40
CA SER A 44 -20.87 -10.12 15.23
C SER A 44 -19.97 -8.88 15.33
N PRO A 45 -19.04 -8.65 14.39
CA PRO A 45 -18.19 -7.47 14.45
C PRO A 45 -18.99 -6.19 14.17
N ASP A 46 -18.78 -5.20 15.05
CA ASP A 46 -19.24 -3.82 14.84
C ASP A 46 -18.26 -3.08 13.93
N PHE A 47 -18.78 -2.23 13.05
CA PHE A 47 -17.98 -1.35 12.18
C PHE A 47 -18.66 0.00 11.98
N ARG A 48 -17.93 0.99 11.49
CA ARG A 48 -18.45 2.34 11.23
C ARG A 48 -18.09 2.79 9.83
N ILE A 49 -19.05 3.41 9.15
CA ILE A 49 -18.82 4.13 7.90
C ILE A 49 -18.66 5.60 8.24
N ALA A 50 -17.50 6.17 7.92
CA ALA A 50 -17.22 7.58 8.11
C ALA A 50 -17.94 8.43 7.04
N PRO A 51 -18.26 9.71 7.33
CA PRO A 51 -18.65 10.65 6.28
C PRO A 51 -17.53 10.81 5.25
N PRO A 52 -17.87 11.13 3.98
CA PRO A 52 -16.85 11.45 2.98
C PRO A 52 -16.04 12.66 3.43
N LEU A 53 -14.73 12.61 3.18
CA LEU A 53 -13.78 13.69 3.50
C LEU A 53 -13.45 14.42 2.20
N GLU A 54 -14.25 15.41 1.82
CA GLU A 54 -14.19 16.08 0.51
C GLU A 54 -12.89 16.90 0.32
N ASP A 55 -12.30 17.41 1.40
CA ASP A 55 -11.12 18.30 1.35
C ASP A 55 -9.79 17.57 1.08
N ALA A 56 -9.81 16.25 0.94
CA ALA A 56 -8.62 15.42 0.80
C ALA A 56 -8.39 14.86 -0.60
N VAL A 57 -9.18 15.32 -1.58
CA VAL A 57 -9.04 14.89 -2.98
C VAL A 57 -7.73 15.41 -3.54
N VAL A 58 -6.83 14.49 -3.89
CA VAL A 58 -5.58 14.82 -4.56
C VAL A 58 -5.87 15.16 -6.02
N THR A 59 -5.46 16.35 -6.46
CA THR A 59 -5.55 16.84 -7.86
C THR A 59 -4.21 16.87 -8.59
N ASP A 60 -3.10 16.68 -7.87
CA ASP A 60 -1.74 16.62 -8.40
C ASP A 60 -1.05 15.34 -7.88
N PRO A 61 -0.50 14.46 -8.75
CA PRO A 61 0.23 13.26 -8.31
C PRO A 61 1.32 13.52 -7.26
N ALA A 62 2.03 14.66 -7.35
CA ALA A 62 3.05 15.02 -6.36
C ALA A 62 2.45 15.44 -5.00
N GLY A 63 1.17 15.84 -5.00
CA GLY A 63 0.39 16.10 -3.79
C GLY A 63 0.05 14.83 -3.00
N LEU A 64 0.17 13.63 -3.58
CA LEU A 64 0.05 12.37 -2.84
C LEU A 64 1.37 12.00 -2.18
N MET A 65 2.43 11.91 -2.98
CA MET A 65 3.76 11.51 -2.55
C MET A 65 4.77 12.57 -2.98
N PRO A 66 5.37 13.30 -2.01
CA PRO A 66 6.42 14.26 -2.29
C PRO A 66 7.58 13.65 -3.07
N LEU A 67 8.01 14.26 -4.18
CA LEU A 67 9.06 13.74 -5.06
C LEU A 67 10.36 14.58 -5.00
N GLU A 68 10.51 15.43 -4.00
CA GLU A 68 11.69 16.27 -3.84
C GLU A 68 12.90 15.44 -3.37
N PRO A 69 14.08 15.58 -4.03
CA PRO A 69 15.32 14.96 -3.58
C PRO A 69 15.64 15.25 -2.11
N GLY A 70 16.10 14.23 -1.40
CA GLY A 70 16.37 14.31 0.04
C GLY A 70 15.14 14.10 0.92
N THR A 71 13.95 13.88 0.34
CA THR A 71 12.80 13.40 1.11
C THR A 71 13.05 11.96 1.55
N VAL A 72 12.84 11.68 2.83
CA VAL A 72 13.07 10.36 3.46
C VAL A 72 11.89 10.02 4.36
N TRP A 73 11.32 8.83 4.15
CA TRP A 73 10.37 8.19 5.05
C TRP A 73 11.08 7.09 5.82
N THR A 74 10.96 7.13 7.15
CA THR A 74 11.51 6.10 8.03
C THR A 74 10.38 5.27 8.62
N TYR A 75 10.47 3.96 8.48
CA TYR A 75 9.45 3.00 8.90
C TYR A 75 9.99 2.05 9.96
N ALA A 76 9.13 1.67 10.89
CA ALA A 76 9.31 0.40 11.59
C ALA A 76 8.93 -0.72 10.64
N PHE A 77 9.85 -1.65 10.44
CA PHE A 77 9.65 -2.83 9.62
C PHE A 77 9.44 -4.05 10.53
N SER A 78 8.48 -4.90 10.16
CA SER A 78 8.33 -6.23 10.73
C SER A 78 8.06 -7.26 9.65
N GLN A 79 8.59 -8.47 9.82
CA GLN A 79 8.29 -9.60 8.94
C GLN A 79 8.17 -10.89 9.73
N GLU A 80 7.16 -11.69 9.42
CA GLU A 80 6.91 -12.99 10.04
C GLU A 80 6.74 -14.08 8.98
N ALA A 81 7.14 -15.30 9.34
CA ALA A 81 6.98 -16.48 8.50
C ALA A 81 5.56 -17.03 8.66
N GLY A 82 5.00 -17.55 7.57
CA GLY A 82 3.84 -18.42 7.64
C GLY A 82 4.16 -19.76 8.28
N ALA A 83 3.13 -20.49 8.71
CA ALA A 83 3.30 -21.79 9.36
C ALA A 83 4.06 -22.78 8.45
N GLY A 84 5.23 -23.24 8.94
CA GLY A 84 6.10 -24.17 8.21
C GLY A 84 6.96 -23.53 7.12
N ALA A 85 6.92 -22.20 6.95
CA ALA A 85 7.84 -21.45 6.11
C ALA A 85 9.08 -21.01 6.91
N GLN A 86 10.19 -20.79 6.20
CA GLN A 86 11.39 -20.16 6.76
C GLN A 86 11.67 -18.89 5.97
N LEU A 87 12.13 -17.86 6.68
CA LEU A 87 12.58 -16.60 6.07
C LEU A 87 14.10 -16.63 6.00
N ASP A 88 14.64 -16.25 4.84
CA ASP A 88 16.07 -16.02 4.68
C ASP A 88 16.41 -14.58 5.13
N LEU A 89 16.47 -14.39 6.45
CA LEU A 89 16.83 -13.13 7.09
C LEU A 89 17.82 -13.38 8.22
N PRO A 90 18.73 -12.43 8.53
CA PRO A 90 19.66 -12.57 9.63
C PRO A 90 18.95 -12.84 10.96
N GLU A 91 19.38 -13.88 11.68
CA GLU A 91 18.82 -14.25 12.99
C GLU A 91 18.92 -13.10 14.01
N SER A 92 19.90 -12.21 13.85
CA SER A 92 20.07 -11.02 14.71
C SER A 92 18.89 -10.04 14.66
N LEU A 93 18.03 -10.13 13.64
CA LEU A 93 16.82 -9.31 13.52
C LEU A 93 15.59 -9.98 14.13
N GLN A 94 15.69 -11.26 14.50
CA GLN A 94 14.54 -12.02 15.00
C GLN A 94 14.29 -11.73 16.48
N GLY A 95 13.08 -11.27 16.78
CA GLY A 95 12.62 -11.10 18.16
C GLY A 95 12.33 -12.44 18.86
N PRO A 96 12.12 -12.44 20.18
CA PRO A 96 11.78 -13.64 20.94
C PRO A 96 10.42 -14.25 20.56
N ASP A 97 9.58 -13.47 19.88
CA ASP A 97 8.29 -13.90 19.32
C ASP A 97 8.41 -14.48 17.90
N GLY A 98 9.63 -14.61 17.38
CA GLY A 98 9.90 -15.10 16.03
C GLY A 98 9.70 -14.07 14.92
N ILE A 99 9.29 -12.84 15.26
CA ILE A 99 9.06 -11.76 14.30
C ILE A 99 10.37 -11.00 14.06
N TYR A 100 10.76 -10.89 12.80
CA TYR A 100 11.92 -10.10 12.37
C TYR A 100 11.57 -8.62 12.43
N ARG A 101 12.47 -7.79 12.98
CA ARG A 101 12.28 -6.34 13.10
C ARG A 101 13.51 -5.59 12.61
N ALA A 102 13.27 -4.51 11.87
CA ALA A 102 14.31 -3.69 11.27
C ALA A 102 13.86 -2.24 11.14
N THR A 103 14.78 -1.36 10.73
CA THR A 103 14.41 -0.03 10.22
C THR A 103 14.43 -0.07 8.70
N ALA A 104 13.33 0.34 8.08
CA ALA A 104 13.27 0.57 6.64
C ALA A 104 13.26 2.07 6.35
N THR A 105 13.94 2.48 5.29
CA THR A 105 13.89 3.85 4.78
C THR A 105 13.55 3.84 3.31
N LEU A 106 12.54 4.61 2.94
CA LEU A 106 12.26 4.97 1.55
C LEU A 106 12.79 6.39 1.33
N SER A 107 13.44 6.67 0.22
CA SER A 107 14.05 7.99 -0.03
C SER A 107 14.03 8.38 -1.49
N ILE A 108 13.82 9.67 -1.77
CA ILE A 108 14.07 10.23 -3.10
C ILE A 108 15.56 10.60 -3.18
N ALA A 109 16.36 9.75 -3.81
CA ALA A 109 17.80 9.93 -3.92
C ALA A 109 18.18 11.08 -4.87
N GLY A 110 17.35 11.33 -5.89
CA GLY A 110 17.58 12.37 -6.89
C GLY A 110 16.48 12.42 -7.94
N LEU A 111 16.62 13.38 -8.86
CA LEU A 111 15.85 13.42 -10.11
C LEU A 111 16.77 12.94 -11.24
N GLU A 112 16.33 11.91 -11.94
CA GLU A 112 17.05 11.30 -13.05
C GLU A 112 16.12 11.22 -14.27
N ASP A 113 16.62 10.92 -15.46
CA ASP A 113 15.72 10.60 -16.58
C ASP A 113 15.25 9.13 -16.45
N PRO A 114 13.94 8.83 -16.29
CA PRO A 114 12.79 9.69 -16.60
C PRO A 114 11.99 10.21 -15.38
N GLY A 115 12.52 10.20 -14.16
CA GLY A 115 11.82 10.74 -13.00
C GLY A 115 12.58 10.69 -11.68
N ALA A 116 11.84 10.80 -10.58
CA ALA A 116 12.36 10.71 -9.23
C ALA A 116 12.85 9.29 -8.91
N HIS A 117 14.11 9.19 -8.48
CA HIS A 117 14.74 7.93 -8.11
C HIS A 117 14.44 7.61 -6.65
N LEU A 118 13.53 6.66 -6.44
CA LEU A 118 13.10 6.15 -5.15
C LEU A 118 13.97 4.96 -4.75
N VAL A 119 14.51 4.98 -3.53
CA VAL A 119 15.35 3.90 -3.00
C VAL A 119 14.78 3.38 -1.68
N LEU A 120 14.50 2.08 -1.62
CA LEU A 120 14.16 1.38 -0.40
C LEU A 120 15.42 0.73 0.20
N ARG A 121 15.71 1.05 1.45
CA ARG A 121 16.73 0.37 2.26
C ARG A 121 16.12 -0.30 3.48
N ARG A 122 16.69 -1.42 3.89
CA ARG A 122 16.42 -2.09 5.17
C ARG A 122 17.75 -2.26 5.88
N ASP A 123 17.85 -1.71 7.09
CA ASP A 123 19.09 -1.65 7.89
C ASP A 123 20.31 -1.19 7.07
N GLY A 124 20.11 -0.15 6.24
CA GLY A 124 21.13 0.45 5.39
C GLY A 124 21.40 -0.26 4.07
N GLN A 125 20.92 -1.50 3.88
CA GLN A 125 21.10 -2.26 2.64
C GLN A 125 19.98 -1.96 1.65
N VAL A 126 20.34 -1.65 0.40
CA VAL A 126 19.37 -1.44 -0.69
C VAL A 126 18.58 -2.72 -0.93
N GLN A 127 17.26 -2.63 -0.90
CA GLN A 127 16.34 -3.74 -1.20
C GLN A 127 15.77 -3.61 -2.61
N SER A 128 15.37 -2.39 -2.98
CA SER A 128 14.89 -2.08 -4.33
C SER A 128 15.07 -0.61 -4.66
N GLU A 129 15.07 -0.32 -5.96
CA GLU A 129 15.06 1.04 -6.51
C GLU A 129 13.91 1.15 -7.53
N GLU A 130 13.26 2.31 -7.61
CA GLU A 130 12.12 2.55 -8.51
C GLU A 130 12.19 3.98 -9.06
N TRP A 131 11.91 4.17 -10.35
CA TRP A 131 11.91 5.49 -11.00
C TRP A 131 10.48 5.95 -11.24
N LEU A 132 10.04 6.92 -10.45
CA LEU A 132 8.69 7.47 -10.47
C LEU A 132 8.60 8.74 -11.29
N ARG A 133 7.60 8.81 -12.17
CA ARG A 133 7.29 9.99 -12.97
C ARG A 133 5.85 10.41 -12.74
N ALA A 134 5.64 11.67 -12.37
CA ALA A 134 4.32 12.27 -12.38
C ALA A 134 3.95 12.70 -13.81
N ASN A 135 2.70 12.49 -14.20
CA ASN A 135 2.11 13.00 -15.43
C ASN A 135 0.62 13.34 -15.20
N GLU A 136 -0.06 13.83 -16.24
CA GLU A 136 -1.49 14.19 -16.17
C GLU A 136 -2.42 13.04 -15.74
N ASN A 137 -2.00 11.79 -15.94
CA ASN A 137 -2.78 10.59 -15.63
C ASN A 137 -2.44 10.00 -14.26
N GLY A 138 -1.45 10.53 -13.55
CA GLY A 138 -1.05 10.03 -12.24
C GLY A 138 0.44 9.93 -12.01
N LEU A 139 0.79 9.17 -10.98
CA LEU A 139 2.14 8.75 -10.68
C LEU A 139 2.38 7.38 -11.34
N VAL A 140 3.41 7.27 -12.17
CA VAL A 140 3.77 6.03 -12.86
C VAL A 140 5.19 5.62 -12.52
N SER A 141 5.41 4.32 -12.43
CA SER A 141 6.73 3.71 -12.35
C SER A 141 7.21 3.36 -13.75
N THR A 142 8.46 3.72 -14.05
CA THR A 142 9.05 3.58 -15.38
C THR A 142 10.18 2.57 -15.42
N ARG A 143 10.89 2.41 -14.29
CA ARG A 143 11.96 1.43 -14.11
C ARG A 143 11.91 0.92 -12.68
N VAL A 144 12.33 -0.33 -12.50
CA VAL A 144 12.54 -0.94 -11.20
C VAL A 144 13.89 -1.65 -11.20
N ARG A 145 14.64 -1.56 -10.11
CA ARG A 145 15.79 -2.42 -9.84
C ARG A 145 15.49 -3.29 -8.64
N GLU A 146 15.45 -4.59 -8.87
CA GLU A 146 15.24 -5.63 -7.86
C GLU A 146 16.30 -6.71 -8.10
N ASP A 147 16.90 -7.24 -7.02
CA ASP A 147 17.98 -8.24 -7.09
C ASP A 147 19.13 -7.87 -8.05
N GLY A 148 19.48 -6.58 -8.09
CA GLY A 148 20.52 -6.02 -8.95
C GLY A 148 20.15 -5.90 -10.44
N THR A 149 18.97 -6.38 -10.84
CA THR A 149 18.50 -6.32 -12.24
C THR A 149 17.64 -5.09 -12.46
N LEU A 150 18.07 -4.21 -13.36
CA LEU A 150 17.28 -3.04 -13.77
C LEU A 150 16.35 -3.42 -14.93
N THR A 151 15.05 -3.29 -14.70
CA THR A 151 13.99 -3.56 -15.68
C THR A 151 13.29 -2.27 -16.06
N THR A 152 13.17 -2.02 -17.37
CA THR A 152 12.31 -0.94 -17.88
C THR A 152 10.88 -1.47 -18.03
N LEU A 153 9.93 -0.72 -17.49
CA LEU A 153 8.51 -1.06 -17.56
C LEU A 153 7.92 -0.43 -18.81
N ASP A 154 7.58 -1.27 -19.78
CA ASP A 154 6.88 -0.89 -21.00
C ASP A 154 5.62 -1.75 -21.17
N PRO A 155 4.41 -1.20 -20.98
CA PRO A 155 4.15 0.20 -20.63
C PRO A 155 4.60 0.55 -19.20
N PRO A 156 4.78 1.84 -18.86
CA PRO A 156 4.97 2.28 -17.47
C PRO A 156 3.84 1.79 -16.57
N ARG A 157 4.18 1.33 -15.36
CA ARG A 157 3.24 0.79 -14.39
C ARG A 157 2.53 1.92 -13.64
N PRO A 158 1.20 2.06 -13.71
CA PRO A 158 0.48 3.06 -12.92
C PRO A 158 0.63 2.74 -11.42
N PHE A 159 1.26 3.65 -10.68
CA PHE A 159 1.43 3.54 -9.23
C PHE A 159 0.22 4.13 -8.51
N PHE A 160 -0.22 5.30 -8.94
CA PHE A 160 -1.43 5.96 -8.44
C PHE A 160 -2.11 6.75 -9.57
N PRO A 161 -3.29 6.30 -10.06
CA PRO A 161 -3.96 6.96 -11.17
C PRO A 161 -4.72 8.21 -10.71
N MET A 162 -4.84 9.17 -11.62
CA MET A 162 -5.60 10.41 -11.43
C MET A 162 -6.78 10.50 -12.41
N PRO A 163 -7.82 11.30 -12.09
CA PRO A 163 -8.11 11.89 -10.78
C PRO A 163 -8.45 10.82 -9.72
N SER A 164 -8.31 11.20 -8.44
CA SER A 164 -8.42 10.31 -7.27
C SER A 164 -9.74 10.47 -6.49
N ASP A 165 -10.71 11.15 -7.08
CA ASP A 165 -11.98 11.55 -6.49
C ASP A 165 -12.97 10.39 -6.26
N LEU A 166 -12.73 9.22 -6.87
CA LEU A 166 -13.58 8.06 -6.76
C LEU A 166 -12.79 6.77 -6.54
N PRO A 167 -13.40 5.74 -5.89
CA PRO A 167 -12.84 4.40 -5.88
C PRO A 167 -12.57 3.91 -7.30
N ARG A 168 -11.42 3.27 -7.50
CA ARG A 168 -10.95 2.83 -8.82
C ARG A 168 -10.40 1.42 -8.78
N GLN A 169 -10.53 0.73 -9.90
CA GLN A 169 -9.86 -0.53 -10.17
C GLN A 169 -9.15 -0.42 -11.51
N TRP A 170 -7.92 -0.89 -11.58
CA TRP A 170 -7.14 -0.96 -12.81
C TRP A 170 -6.28 -2.22 -12.82
N ARG A 171 -5.80 -2.59 -14.00
CA ARG A 171 -4.92 -3.74 -14.22
C ARG A 171 -3.68 -3.27 -14.96
N TYR A 172 -2.56 -3.89 -14.62
CA TYR A 172 -1.29 -3.75 -15.33
C TYR A 172 -0.83 -5.13 -15.79
N ALA A 173 -0.29 -5.20 -17.00
CA ALA A 173 0.42 -6.36 -17.50
C ALA A 173 1.80 -5.90 -17.98
N ALA A 174 2.84 -6.62 -17.58
CA ALA A 174 4.16 -6.38 -18.13
C ALA A 174 4.15 -6.66 -19.65
N GLY A 175 4.86 -5.88 -20.45
CA GLY A 175 4.88 -6.03 -21.91
C GLY A 175 5.40 -7.40 -22.39
N ASP A 176 6.22 -8.06 -21.58
CA ASP A 176 6.74 -9.42 -21.82
C ASP A 176 5.80 -10.52 -21.31
N GLY A 177 4.68 -10.17 -20.68
CA GLY A 177 3.72 -11.11 -20.10
C GLY A 177 4.19 -11.83 -18.84
N SER A 178 5.32 -11.43 -18.25
CA SER A 178 5.92 -12.09 -17.08
C SER A 178 5.05 -12.04 -15.83
N PHE A 179 4.27 -10.96 -15.67
CA PHE A 179 3.34 -10.83 -14.55
C PHE A 179 2.17 -9.89 -14.87
N THR A 180 1.13 -10.00 -14.04
CA THR A 180 0.01 -9.06 -14.02
C THR A 180 -0.29 -8.58 -12.62
N LEU A 181 -0.73 -7.33 -12.51
CA LEU A 181 -1.12 -6.69 -11.27
C LEU A 181 -2.56 -6.21 -11.38
N GLU A 182 -3.36 -6.49 -10.36
CA GLU A 182 -4.70 -5.95 -10.20
C GLU A 182 -4.73 -5.01 -9.01
N TYR A 183 -5.31 -3.83 -9.20
CA TYR A 183 -5.33 -2.78 -8.20
C TYR A 183 -6.76 -2.43 -7.84
N ARG A 184 -6.97 -2.09 -6.57
CA ARG A 184 -8.21 -1.47 -6.09
C ARG A 184 -7.89 -0.38 -5.11
N MET A 185 -8.40 0.83 -5.37
CA MET A 185 -8.19 2.00 -4.54
C MET A 185 -9.50 2.49 -3.93
N TRP A 186 -9.43 2.91 -2.67
CA TRP A 186 -10.47 3.65 -1.98
C TRP A 186 -9.88 4.93 -1.39
N GLY A 187 -10.69 5.97 -1.35
CA GLY A 187 -10.33 7.24 -0.73
C GLY A 187 -11.20 8.39 -1.23
N PRO A 188 -11.21 9.53 -0.53
CA PRO A 188 -10.60 9.71 0.78
C PRO A 188 -11.33 8.91 1.88
N VAL A 189 -10.58 8.18 2.71
CA VAL A 189 -11.05 7.41 3.88
C VAL A 189 -10.16 7.71 5.08
N PRO A 190 -10.62 7.52 6.33
CA PRO A 190 -9.73 7.63 7.48
C PRO A 190 -8.59 6.61 7.41
N VAL A 191 -7.35 7.10 7.47
CA VAL A 191 -6.11 6.33 7.48
C VAL A 191 -5.33 6.70 8.75
N GLU A 192 -4.78 5.71 9.44
CA GLU A 192 -3.91 5.95 10.59
C GLU A 192 -2.53 6.45 10.12
N GLY A 193 -2.14 7.64 10.57
CA GLY A 193 -0.85 8.27 10.31
C GLY A 193 -0.15 8.71 11.59
N PRO A 194 1.03 9.34 11.48
CA PRO A 194 1.82 9.78 12.64
C PRO A 194 1.09 10.77 13.56
N ALA A 195 0.15 11.57 13.04
CA ALA A 195 -0.65 12.52 13.80
C ALA A 195 -2.03 11.98 14.24
N GLY A 196 -2.31 10.69 14.00
CA GLY A 196 -3.61 10.07 14.23
C GLY A 196 -4.35 9.77 12.93
N HIS A 197 -5.68 9.70 12.99
CA HIS A 197 -6.48 9.41 11.79
C HIS A 197 -6.61 10.65 10.91
N GLU A 198 -6.17 10.54 9.65
CA GLU A 198 -6.23 11.59 8.64
C GLU A 198 -6.95 11.08 7.39
N PRO A 199 -7.57 11.98 6.59
CA PRO A 199 -8.07 11.59 5.28
C PRO A 199 -6.93 11.05 4.38
N GLY A 200 -7.13 9.88 3.79
CA GLY A 200 -6.13 9.22 2.97
C GLY A 200 -6.70 8.20 2.00
N TYR A 201 -5.81 7.43 1.38
CA TYR A 201 -6.13 6.45 0.35
C TYR A 201 -5.62 5.08 0.75
N VAL A 202 -6.41 4.04 0.50
CA VAL A 202 -6.00 2.65 0.62
C VAL A 202 -5.95 2.04 -0.77
N VAL A 203 -4.80 1.50 -1.16
CA VAL A 203 -4.58 0.80 -2.42
C VAL A 203 -4.26 -0.65 -2.11
N LEU A 204 -5.12 -1.56 -2.56
CA LEU A 204 -4.85 -2.98 -2.58
C LEU A 204 -4.26 -3.36 -3.94
N VAL A 205 -3.22 -4.18 -3.92
CA VAL A 205 -2.55 -4.72 -5.10
C VAL A 205 -2.54 -6.23 -4.99
N ARG A 206 -2.88 -6.92 -6.07
CA ARG A 206 -2.69 -8.36 -6.22
C ARG A 206 -1.75 -8.60 -7.39
N HIS A 207 -0.65 -9.26 -7.13
CA HIS A 207 0.31 -9.70 -8.12
C HIS A 207 0.08 -11.18 -8.40
N GLU A 208 -0.23 -11.47 -9.66
CA GLU A 208 -0.34 -12.83 -10.19
C GLU A 208 0.95 -13.19 -10.93
N GLY A 209 1.66 -14.17 -10.38
CA GLY A 209 2.87 -14.80 -10.91
C GLY A 209 2.99 -16.22 -10.34
N PRO A 210 4.18 -16.85 -10.36
CA PRO A 210 4.40 -18.18 -9.80
C PRO A 210 4.01 -18.31 -8.31
N ALA A 211 4.17 -17.22 -7.56
CA ALA A 211 3.60 -17.03 -6.23
C ALA A 211 2.63 -15.83 -6.27
N VAL A 212 1.59 -15.88 -5.43
CA VAL A 212 0.64 -14.77 -5.31
C VAL A 212 1.16 -13.83 -4.26
N THR A 213 1.35 -12.57 -4.62
CA THR A 213 1.67 -11.52 -3.64
C THR A 213 0.51 -10.55 -3.56
N THR A 214 0.09 -10.18 -2.35
CA THR A 214 -0.86 -9.09 -2.14
C THR A 214 -0.21 -7.99 -1.34
N ALA A 215 -0.47 -6.74 -1.70
CA ALA A 215 -0.05 -5.57 -0.94
C ALA A 215 -1.27 -4.73 -0.55
N GLU A 216 -1.25 -4.17 0.65
CA GLU A 216 -2.15 -3.13 1.11
C GLU A 216 -1.32 -1.91 1.46
N ARG A 217 -1.57 -0.79 0.79
CA ARG A 217 -0.80 0.46 0.93
C ARG A 217 -1.71 1.58 1.36
N HIS A 218 -1.32 2.27 2.41
CA HIS A 218 -2.05 3.41 2.95
C HIS A 218 -1.26 4.68 2.64
N PHE A 219 -1.93 5.68 2.08
CA PHE A 219 -1.33 6.96 1.73
C PHE A 219 -2.08 8.10 2.40
N ILE A 220 -1.34 9.09 2.90
CA ILE A 220 -1.90 10.37 3.34
C ILE A 220 -1.37 11.45 2.39
N PRO A 221 -2.23 12.28 1.77
CA PRO A 221 -1.80 13.39 0.93
C PRO A 221 -0.76 14.29 1.61
N GLY A 222 0.24 14.71 0.86
CA GLY A 222 1.39 15.46 1.35
C GLY A 222 2.35 14.62 2.19
N ILE A 223 1.94 13.53 2.83
CA ILE A 223 2.86 12.67 3.58
C ILE A 223 3.43 11.59 2.67
N GLY A 224 2.62 10.92 1.86
CA GLY A 224 3.02 9.74 1.08
C GLY A 224 2.56 8.45 1.75
N MET A 225 3.29 7.35 1.54
CA MET A 225 2.94 6.04 2.08
C MET A 225 3.16 6.01 3.60
N VAL A 226 2.11 5.75 4.37
CA VAL A 226 2.18 5.70 5.84
C VAL A 226 2.16 4.28 6.39
N ARG A 227 1.65 3.33 5.60
CA ARG A 227 1.65 1.91 5.93
C ARG A 227 1.71 1.07 4.67
N GLU A 228 2.44 -0.03 4.71
CA GLU A 228 2.36 -1.09 3.71
C GLU A 228 2.33 -2.44 4.40
N ILE A 229 1.43 -3.32 3.96
CA ILE A 229 1.40 -4.73 4.36
C ILE A 229 1.54 -5.56 3.09
N ILE A 230 2.54 -6.43 3.02
CA ILE A 230 2.74 -7.38 1.92
C ILE A 230 2.58 -8.79 2.46
N ILE A 231 1.78 -9.60 1.76
CA ILE A 231 1.62 -11.03 2.04
C ILE A 231 2.09 -11.79 0.81
N LEU A 232 3.08 -12.66 1.00
CA LEU A 232 3.48 -13.65 0.01
C LEU A 232 2.74 -14.95 0.30
N GLY A 233 2.06 -15.47 -0.71
CA GLY A 233 1.33 -16.72 -0.65
C GLY A 233 1.72 -17.70 -1.75
N LEU A 234 1.69 -18.99 -1.42
CA LEU A 234 1.91 -20.08 -2.36
C LEU A 234 0.89 -21.19 -2.06
N ASN A 235 0.20 -21.69 -3.09
CA ASN A 235 -0.80 -22.75 -2.97
C ASN A 235 -1.85 -22.50 -1.87
N GLY A 236 -2.33 -21.26 -1.75
CA GLY A 236 -3.33 -20.86 -0.76
C GLY A 236 -2.81 -20.78 0.68
N ARG A 237 -1.50 -20.89 0.90
CA ARG A 237 -0.86 -20.75 2.22
C ARG A 237 0.00 -19.49 2.24
N MET A 238 -0.03 -18.78 3.36
CA MET A 238 0.89 -17.67 3.61
C MET A 238 2.31 -18.21 3.79
N LEU A 239 3.28 -17.64 3.09
CA LEU A 239 4.71 -17.87 3.28
C LEU A 239 5.32 -16.78 4.15
N SER A 240 4.92 -15.53 3.96
CA SER A 240 5.39 -14.41 4.78
C SER A 240 4.37 -13.29 4.85
N ARG A 241 4.39 -12.55 5.95
CA ARG A 241 3.73 -11.26 6.10
C ARG A 241 4.79 -10.23 6.47
N GLN A 242 4.89 -9.19 5.65
CA GLN A 242 5.75 -8.03 5.87
C GLN A 242 4.88 -6.82 6.15
N GLU A 243 5.33 -5.95 7.05
CA GLU A 243 4.69 -4.69 7.35
C GLU A 243 5.72 -3.57 7.51
N MET A 244 5.43 -2.42 6.90
CA MET A 244 6.10 -1.16 7.15
C MET A 244 5.08 -0.17 7.72
N ALA A 245 5.40 0.44 8.86
CA ALA A 245 4.59 1.48 9.49
C ALA A 245 5.43 2.74 9.71
N LEU A 246 4.96 3.87 9.20
CA LEU A 246 5.69 5.12 9.19
C LEU A 246 5.96 5.64 10.61
N ARG A 247 7.19 6.07 10.85
CA ARG A 247 7.63 6.69 12.11
C ARG A 247 7.87 8.17 11.94
N SER A 248 8.50 8.56 10.84
CA SER A 248 8.85 9.96 10.58
C SER A 248 9.07 10.22 9.10
N VAL A 249 8.88 11.47 8.70
CA VAL A 249 9.24 11.98 7.37
C VAL A 249 10.20 13.15 7.55
N THR A 250 11.31 13.11 6.85
CA THR A 250 12.19 14.27 6.64
C THR A 250 11.96 14.77 5.23
N ARG A 251 11.62 16.05 5.06
CA ARG A 251 11.44 16.64 3.73
C ARG A 251 12.77 17.07 3.15
N GLY A 252 12.95 16.85 1.85
CA GLY A 252 14.04 17.45 1.10
C GLY A 252 13.96 18.98 1.18
N GLY A 253 15.00 19.61 1.73
CA GLY A 253 15.07 21.07 1.79
C GLY A 253 15.41 21.65 0.42
N GLY A 254 14.56 22.54 -0.09
CA GLY A 254 15.01 23.54 -1.05
C GLY A 254 16.07 24.41 -0.38
N VAL A 255 17.16 24.71 -1.09
CA VAL A 255 18.16 25.70 -0.65
C VAL A 255 17.40 26.98 -0.23
N PRO A 256 17.63 27.54 0.97
CA PRO A 256 17.09 28.86 1.29
C PRO A 256 17.69 29.83 0.26
N SER A 257 16.84 30.47 -0.53
CA SER A 257 17.24 31.59 -1.38
C SER A 257 17.82 32.66 -0.46
N GLY A 258 19.16 32.69 -0.39
CA GLY A 258 19.93 33.63 0.41
C GLY A 258 19.52 35.06 0.04
N GLY A 259 19.23 35.85 1.08
CA GLY A 259 18.80 37.23 0.97
C GLY A 259 19.75 38.06 0.11
N GLY A 260 19.22 38.59 -0.98
CA GLY A 260 19.77 39.76 -1.64
C GLY A 260 19.32 41.02 -0.89
N GLN A 261 20.21 41.55 -0.06
CA GLN A 261 20.06 42.89 0.51
C GLN A 261 20.37 43.91 -0.61
N PRO A 262 19.44 44.82 -0.99
CA PRO A 262 19.76 45.84 -1.97
C PRO A 262 20.70 46.88 -1.36
N ARG A 263 21.72 47.24 -2.13
CA ARG A 263 22.58 48.42 -1.91
C ARG A 263 21.83 49.70 -2.22
#